data_AF-A0A8R1E3Q1-F1
#
_entry.id   AF-A0A8R1E3Q1-F1
#
_cell.length_a   1.000
_cell.length_b   1.000
_cell.length_c   1.000
_cell.angle_alpha   90.00
_cell.angle_beta   90.00
_cell.angle_gamma   90.00
#
_symmetry.space_group_name_H-M   'P 1'
#
loop_
_entity.id
_entity.type
_entity.pdbx_description
1 polymer ?
#
loop_
_entity_poly.entity_id
_entity_poly.type
_entity_poly.pdbx_seq_one_letter_code
_entity_poly.pdbx_strand_id
1 'polypeptide(L)'
;MGVPKFYRWTSERYPCLSEVINESQIPEYDNLYLDMNGIIHNCSHPNDDDVTFRITEEEIFDNIFAYIENLYNLIRPQKVFFMAVDGVAPRAKMNQQRARRFMSARTAKTQLQQAIAKGTLLPDTHRFDSNCITPGTYFMTALHEKLDAWAKRKSESDPKWQGRRIILSGHNVPGEGEHKIMDFIRAERAHSAYDPNTRHCMYGLDADLIMLGIVSHEPHFSLLREEVTFNTRPRKTDKAKKAVVERVDMAEKKFHLLHLSLLREYLAWEFYGIKDTLPFEYDMEHIVDDWILMGLLVGNDFLPHLPNIHIHDDALPLLYQTYKKVLPTLDGYINEGGYLNLSRFEKFLALLAKNDKNSFMDKMEDDQWLESKKTRRGAHEEEEELVAFDLENDDNFDGQIARNGEEEREEEREEEETDGDDVDAAFVTDDEDDDNEHEEVLKNGSEEVGFRLEALKMEWSNVTKCAQLNLVYTRYIGIFVKALLGFAQNPMKRVCCGFTHVSNPPGHRETQYNVLEKQNEQ
;
A
#
# COMPACT_ATOMS: atom_id res chain seq x y z
N MET A 1 -2.71 -1.83 0.54
CA MET A 1 -1.24 -1.69 0.65
C MET A 1 -0.76 -0.95 -0.59
N GLY A 2 0.56 -0.80 -0.77
CA GLY A 2 1.11 -0.18 -1.97
C GLY A 2 0.99 1.33 -1.99
N VAL A 3 0.64 1.90 -3.16
CA VAL A 3 0.52 3.34 -3.34
C VAL A 3 -0.87 3.86 -2.92
N PRO A 4 -1.00 4.64 -1.82
CA PRO A 4 -2.30 5.05 -1.29
C PRO A 4 -3.10 5.88 -2.31
N LYS A 5 -4.40 5.62 -2.44
CA LYS A 5 -5.32 6.34 -3.37
C LYS A 5 -4.96 6.27 -4.86
N PHE A 6 -3.94 5.49 -5.25
CA PHE A 6 -3.47 5.40 -6.64
C PHE A 6 -4.53 4.88 -7.61
N TYR A 7 -5.28 3.85 -7.21
CA TYR A 7 -6.40 3.34 -8.00
C TYR A 7 -7.42 4.44 -8.29
N ARG A 8 -7.85 5.18 -7.25
CA ARG A 8 -8.83 6.26 -7.38
C ARG A 8 -8.33 7.35 -8.33
N TRP A 9 -7.11 7.84 -8.13
CA TRP A 9 -6.51 8.86 -9.00
C TRP A 9 -6.41 8.39 -10.46
N THR A 10 -6.00 7.14 -10.68
CA THR A 10 -5.87 6.56 -12.02
C THR A 10 -7.23 6.44 -12.71
N SER A 11 -8.26 6.00 -11.98
CA SER A 11 -9.64 5.91 -12.48
C SER A 11 -10.26 7.27 -12.77
N GLU A 12 -9.98 8.30 -11.96
CA GLU A 12 -10.46 9.66 -12.19
C GLU A 12 -9.77 10.32 -13.40
N ARG A 13 -8.46 10.12 -13.57
CA ARG A 13 -7.70 10.65 -14.71
C ARG A 13 -8.04 9.94 -16.03
N TYR A 14 -8.26 8.63 -15.98
CA TYR A 14 -8.52 7.78 -17.14
C TYR A 14 -9.87 7.07 -16.96
N PRO A 15 -10.99 7.74 -17.26
CA PRO A 15 -12.33 7.29 -16.85
C PRO A 15 -12.80 6.01 -17.54
N CYS A 16 -12.26 5.67 -18.72
CA CYS A 16 -12.66 4.48 -19.47
C CYS A 16 -11.89 3.20 -19.06
N LEU A 17 -11.07 3.25 -18.00
CA LEU A 17 -10.28 2.08 -17.60
C LEU A 17 -11.09 0.97 -16.94
N SER A 18 -12.12 1.35 -16.19
CA SER A 18 -12.89 0.42 -15.36
C SER A 18 -14.31 0.27 -15.91
N GLU A 19 -14.72 -0.97 -16.13
CA GLU A 19 -16.08 -1.34 -16.49
C GLU A 19 -16.74 -2.09 -15.32
N VAL A 20 -18.02 -1.78 -15.03
CA VAL A 20 -18.81 -2.58 -14.08
C VAL A 20 -19.24 -3.86 -14.80
N ILE A 21 -18.92 -5.00 -14.19
CA ILE A 21 -19.20 -6.30 -14.78
C ILE A 21 -20.70 -6.58 -14.81
N ASN A 22 -21.22 -6.80 -16.01
CA ASN A 22 -22.46 -7.53 -16.24
C ASN A 22 -22.08 -8.95 -16.70
N GLU A 23 -22.69 -10.00 -16.13
CA GLU A 23 -22.34 -11.40 -16.41
C GLU A 23 -22.36 -11.78 -17.90
N SER A 24 -23.11 -11.05 -18.72
CA SER A 24 -23.23 -11.25 -20.17
C SER A 24 -22.13 -10.61 -21.01
N GLN A 25 -21.29 -9.74 -20.44
CA GLN A 25 -20.34 -8.89 -21.17
C GLN A 25 -18.86 -9.14 -20.82
N ILE A 26 -18.56 -10.15 -20.01
CA ILE A 26 -17.19 -10.44 -19.59
C ILE A 26 -16.40 -11.02 -20.78
N PRO A 27 -15.23 -10.43 -21.14
CA PRO A 27 -14.35 -11.02 -22.13
C PRO A 27 -13.88 -12.41 -21.70
N GLU A 28 -13.65 -13.31 -22.65
CA GLU A 28 -13.03 -14.59 -22.32
C GLU A 28 -11.57 -14.40 -21.90
N TYR A 29 -11.15 -15.13 -20.87
CA TYR A 29 -9.77 -15.15 -20.38
C TYR A 29 -9.15 -16.55 -20.49
N ASP A 30 -7.87 -16.59 -20.83
CA ASP A 30 -7.09 -17.82 -20.82
C ASP A 30 -6.69 -18.18 -19.38
N ASN A 31 -6.21 -17.19 -18.64
CA ASN A 31 -5.62 -17.39 -17.32
C ASN A 31 -6.28 -16.48 -16.28
N LEU A 32 -6.67 -17.07 -15.14
CA LEU A 32 -7.13 -16.36 -13.95
C LEU A 32 -6.14 -16.56 -12.80
N TYR A 33 -5.71 -15.46 -12.18
CA TYR A 33 -4.79 -15.45 -11.04
C TYR A 33 -5.48 -14.82 -9.82
N LEU A 34 -5.47 -15.51 -8.68
CA LEU A 34 -6.02 -14.99 -7.43
C LEU A 34 -4.89 -14.71 -6.44
N ASP A 35 -4.77 -13.46 -6.01
CA ASP A 35 -4.12 -13.15 -4.74
C ASP A 35 -5.08 -13.45 -3.58
N MET A 36 -4.76 -14.52 -2.84
CA MET A 36 -5.64 -15.07 -1.82
C MET A 36 -5.64 -14.26 -0.52
N ASN A 37 -4.62 -13.45 -0.26
CA ASN A 37 -4.48 -12.81 1.04
C ASN A 37 -5.65 -11.87 1.36
N GLY A 38 -6.07 -11.05 0.39
CA GLY A 38 -7.25 -10.20 0.53
C GLY A 38 -8.54 -11.00 0.76
N ILE A 39 -8.67 -12.17 0.12
CA ILE A 39 -9.83 -13.07 0.28
C ILE A 39 -9.85 -13.64 1.70
N ILE A 40 -8.72 -14.15 2.19
CA ILE A 40 -8.62 -14.77 3.52
C ILE A 40 -8.97 -13.75 4.61
N HIS A 41 -8.46 -12.52 4.51
CA HIS A 41 -8.81 -11.45 5.44
C HIS A 41 -10.32 -11.14 5.41
N ASN A 42 -10.88 -10.86 4.23
CA ASN A 42 -12.30 -10.51 4.08
C ASN A 42 -13.26 -11.61 4.57
N CYS A 43 -12.92 -12.89 4.36
CA CYS A 43 -13.72 -14.02 4.80
C CYS A 43 -13.57 -14.33 6.31
N SER A 44 -12.51 -13.84 6.95
CA SER A 44 -12.24 -14.08 8.38
C SER A 44 -12.78 -12.98 9.30
N HIS A 45 -12.79 -11.73 8.84
CA HIS A 45 -13.30 -10.59 9.61
C HIS A 45 -13.83 -9.49 8.67
N PRO A 46 -15.11 -9.55 8.26
CA PRO A 46 -15.66 -8.57 7.33
C PRO A 46 -15.82 -7.15 7.94
N ASN A 47 -15.79 -7.03 9.27
CA ASN A 47 -15.86 -5.73 9.96
C ASN A 47 -14.97 -5.73 11.22
N ASP A 48 -13.86 -5.00 11.18
CA ASP A 48 -12.88 -4.95 12.28
C ASP A 48 -13.38 -4.19 13.50
N ASP A 49 -14.43 -3.37 13.36
CA ASP A 49 -15.01 -2.58 14.45
C ASP A 49 -15.96 -3.38 15.35
N ASP A 50 -16.43 -4.54 14.89
CA ASP A 50 -17.34 -5.37 15.67
C ASP A 50 -16.58 -6.31 16.62
N VAL A 51 -16.44 -5.86 17.86
CA VAL A 51 -15.78 -6.62 18.95
C VAL A 51 -16.59 -7.87 19.36
N THR A 52 -17.87 -7.95 19.01
CA THR A 52 -18.76 -9.07 19.36
C THR A 52 -18.81 -10.15 18.30
N PHE A 53 -18.32 -9.88 17.09
CA PHE A 53 -18.33 -10.87 16.00
C PHE A 53 -17.50 -12.11 16.34
N ARG A 54 -18.04 -13.29 16.03
CA ARG A 54 -17.40 -14.59 16.23
C ARG A 54 -17.65 -15.46 15.01
N ILE A 55 -16.60 -16.13 14.57
CA ILE A 55 -16.63 -17.06 13.45
C ILE A 55 -15.65 -18.20 13.74
N THR A 56 -16.03 -19.41 13.34
CA THR A 56 -15.19 -20.60 13.49
C THR A 56 -14.27 -20.77 12.28
N GLU A 57 -13.14 -21.47 12.45
CA GLU A 57 -12.22 -21.74 11.33
C GLU A 57 -12.91 -22.48 10.16
N GLU A 58 -13.83 -23.40 10.46
CA GLU A 58 -14.58 -24.14 9.45
C GLU A 58 -15.47 -23.22 8.62
N GLU A 59 -16.19 -22.29 9.25
CA GLU A 59 -16.99 -21.28 8.55
C GLU A 59 -16.12 -20.34 7.70
N ILE A 60 -14.93 -19.95 8.19
CA ILE A 60 -13.98 -19.15 7.40
C ILE A 60 -13.58 -19.91 6.14
N PHE A 61 -13.26 -21.21 6.25
CA PHE A 61 -12.86 -22.03 5.11
C PHE A 61 -13.99 -22.18 4.08
N ASP A 62 -15.22 -22.42 4.54
CA ASP A 62 -16.39 -22.51 3.65
C ASP A 62 -16.64 -21.19 2.91
N ASN A 63 -16.51 -20.05 3.61
CA ASN A 63 -16.62 -18.72 3.00
C ASN A 63 -15.54 -18.49 1.94
N ILE A 64 -14.28 -18.88 2.22
CA ILE A 64 -13.19 -18.78 1.25
C ILE A 64 -13.50 -19.61 0.00
N PHE A 65 -13.94 -20.87 0.16
CA PHE A 65 -14.25 -21.75 -0.97
C PHE A 65 -15.40 -21.22 -1.82
N ALA A 66 -16.47 -20.73 -1.19
CA ALA A 66 -17.58 -20.10 -1.89
C ALA A 66 -17.13 -18.86 -2.67
N TYR A 67 -16.25 -18.04 -2.08
CA TYR A 67 -15.71 -16.85 -2.72
C TYR A 67 -14.86 -17.18 -3.94
N ILE A 68 -13.93 -18.14 -3.82
CA ILE A 68 -13.10 -18.61 -4.95
C ILE A 68 -13.99 -19.15 -6.07
N GLU A 69 -15.01 -19.95 -5.72
CA GLU A 69 -15.93 -20.53 -6.69
C GLU A 69 -16.75 -19.45 -7.42
N ASN A 70 -17.15 -18.38 -6.74
CA ASN A 70 -17.82 -17.25 -7.36
C ASN A 70 -16.91 -16.59 -8.41
N LEU A 71 -15.67 -16.24 -8.03
CA LEU A 71 -14.70 -15.63 -8.96
C LEU A 71 -14.40 -16.53 -10.16
N TYR A 72 -14.24 -17.83 -9.93
CA TYR A 72 -14.00 -18.79 -11.01
C TYR A 72 -15.19 -18.86 -11.98
N ASN A 73 -16.42 -18.93 -11.45
CA ASN A 73 -17.64 -18.99 -12.26
C ASN A 73 -17.92 -17.68 -13.02
N LEU A 74 -17.46 -16.55 -12.48
CA LEU A 74 -17.55 -15.23 -13.10
C LEU A 74 -16.62 -15.12 -14.32
N ILE A 75 -15.33 -15.46 -14.16
CA ILE A 75 -14.31 -15.26 -15.20
C ILE A 75 -14.19 -16.44 -16.17
N ARG A 76 -14.39 -17.68 -15.69
CA ARG A 76 -14.33 -18.92 -16.48
C ARG A 76 -13.04 -19.05 -17.31
N PRO A 77 -11.86 -19.19 -16.67
CA PRO A 77 -10.59 -19.31 -17.38
C PRO A 77 -10.54 -20.55 -18.28
N GLN A 78 -9.95 -20.41 -19.47
CA GLN A 78 -9.90 -21.49 -20.48
C GLN A 78 -8.68 -22.42 -20.33
N LYS A 79 -7.56 -21.91 -19.81
CA LYS A 79 -6.27 -22.63 -19.75
C LYS A 79 -5.79 -22.81 -18.31
N VAL A 80 -5.53 -21.73 -17.58
CA VAL A 80 -4.89 -21.76 -16.25
C VAL A 80 -5.75 -21.11 -15.18
N PHE A 81 -5.83 -21.75 -14.02
CA PHE A 81 -6.35 -21.15 -12.81
C PHE A 81 -5.30 -21.23 -11.71
N PHE A 82 -4.79 -20.08 -11.27
CA PHE A 82 -3.67 -19.98 -10.33
C PHE A 82 -4.12 -19.30 -9.03
N MET A 83 -3.94 -19.98 -7.91
CA MET A 83 -4.22 -19.45 -6.58
C MET A 83 -2.90 -19.25 -5.83
N ALA A 84 -2.63 -18.02 -5.39
CA ALA A 84 -1.40 -17.65 -4.70
C ALA A 84 -1.71 -17.21 -3.27
N VAL A 85 -1.12 -17.90 -2.30
CA VAL A 85 -1.17 -17.52 -0.87
C VAL A 85 0.21 -17.00 -0.47
N ASP A 86 0.28 -15.94 0.35
CA ASP A 86 1.57 -15.43 0.83
C ASP A 86 2.36 -16.50 1.58
N GLY A 87 3.62 -16.66 1.17
CA GLY A 87 4.63 -17.39 1.92
C GLY A 87 5.51 -16.45 2.72
N VAL A 88 6.70 -16.94 3.09
CA VAL A 88 7.70 -16.12 3.78
C VAL A 88 8.15 -14.98 2.87
N ALA A 89 7.85 -13.75 3.27
CA ALA A 89 8.20 -12.51 2.58
C ALA A 89 9.69 -12.15 2.73
N PRO A 90 10.26 -11.36 1.81
CA PRO A 90 11.62 -10.85 1.93
C PRO A 90 11.78 -9.89 3.11
N ARG A 91 13.01 -9.77 3.64
CA ARG A 91 13.33 -8.91 4.79
C ARG A 91 12.85 -7.47 4.64
N ALA A 92 12.87 -6.93 3.42
CA ALA A 92 12.42 -5.58 3.13
C ALA A 92 10.94 -5.35 3.52
N LYS A 93 10.06 -6.35 3.34
CA LYS A 93 8.64 -6.26 3.72
C LYS A 93 8.39 -6.67 5.18
N MET A 94 9.30 -7.44 5.80
CA MET A 94 9.10 -7.95 7.16
C MET A 94 8.89 -6.83 8.19
N ASN A 95 9.57 -5.70 8.06
CA ASN A 95 9.40 -4.56 8.96
C ASN A 95 7.99 -3.98 8.85
N GLN A 96 7.52 -3.76 7.62
CA GLN A 96 6.18 -3.25 7.35
C GLN A 96 5.11 -4.24 7.82
N GLN A 97 5.28 -5.55 7.59
CA GLN A 97 4.36 -6.56 8.11
C GLN A 97 4.36 -6.62 9.64
N ARG A 98 5.52 -6.49 10.29
CA ARG A 98 5.63 -6.47 11.76
C ARG A 98 4.88 -5.28 12.34
N ALA A 99 5.06 -4.09 11.77
CA ALA A 99 4.34 -2.88 12.20
C ALA A 99 2.83 -3.05 12.07
N ARG A 100 2.34 -3.56 10.93
CA ARG A 100 0.91 -3.83 10.72
C ARG A 100 0.33 -4.81 11.75
N ARG A 101 1.02 -5.92 12.02
CA ARG A 101 0.61 -6.92 13.03
C ARG A 101 0.56 -6.33 14.44
N PHE A 102 1.57 -5.53 14.79
CA PHE A 102 1.61 -4.84 16.08
C PHE A 102 0.45 -3.86 16.25
N MET A 103 0.16 -3.06 15.21
CA MET A 103 -0.96 -2.13 15.20
C MET A 103 -2.30 -2.84 15.29
N SER A 104 -2.52 -3.91 14.53
CA SER A 104 -3.72 -4.73 14.61
C SER A 104 -3.97 -5.25 16.02
N ALA A 105 -2.94 -5.83 16.66
CA ALA A 105 -3.04 -6.33 18.03
C ALA A 105 -3.33 -5.21 19.05
N ARG A 106 -2.69 -4.04 18.89
CA ARG A 106 -2.91 -2.88 19.76
C ARG A 106 -4.34 -2.35 19.62
N THR A 107 -4.81 -2.15 18.38
CA THR A 107 -6.15 -1.65 18.09
C THR A 107 -7.22 -2.62 18.62
N ALA A 108 -7.07 -3.93 18.38
CA ALA A 108 -8.01 -4.92 18.90
C ALA A 108 -8.10 -4.91 20.44
N LYS A 109 -6.96 -4.73 21.13
CA LYS A 109 -6.92 -4.59 22.59
C LYS A 109 -7.63 -3.32 23.07
N THR A 110 -7.36 -2.18 22.44
CA THR A 110 -7.99 -0.90 22.77
C THR A 110 -9.51 -0.95 22.55
N GLN A 111 -9.97 -1.48 21.42
CA GLN A 111 -11.38 -1.66 21.11
C GLN A 111 -12.08 -2.54 22.16
N LEU A 112 -11.43 -3.63 22.58
CA LEU A 112 -11.96 -4.52 23.62
C LEU A 112 -12.10 -3.81 24.97
N GLN A 113 -11.09 -3.05 25.38
CA GLN A 113 -11.12 -2.27 26.63
C GLN A 113 -12.24 -1.21 26.60
N GLN A 114 -12.41 -0.53 25.47
CA GLN A 114 -13.50 0.45 25.29
C GLN A 114 -14.88 -0.23 25.34
N ALA A 115 -15.04 -1.41 24.74
CA ALA A 115 -16.29 -2.17 24.79
C ALA A 115 -16.66 -2.59 26.22
N ILE A 116 -15.67 -3.06 26.99
CA ILE A 116 -15.83 -3.41 28.42
C ILE A 116 -16.20 -2.17 29.23
N ALA A 117 -15.51 -1.05 29.02
CA ALA A 117 -15.81 0.22 29.71
C ALA A 117 -17.23 0.73 29.40
N LYS A 118 -17.72 0.50 28.18
CA LYS A 118 -19.09 0.81 27.76
C LYS A 118 -20.13 -0.20 28.26
N GLY A 119 -19.72 -1.25 28.98
CA GLY A 119 -20.61 -2.29 29.50
C GLY A 119 -21.17 -3.23 28.43
N THR A 120 -20.49 -3.36 27.29
CA THR A 120 -20.92 -4.24 26.19
C THR A 120 -20.75 -5.72 26.60
N LEU A 121 -21.80 -6.52 26.44
CA LEU A 121 -21.73 -7.97 26.67
C LEU A 121 -20.87 -8.63 25.60
N LEU A 122 -19.74 -9.16 26.02
CA LEU A 122 -18.83 -9.88 25.14
C LEU A 122 -19.22 -11.37 25.09
N PRO A 123 -19.16 -12.02 23.92
CA PRO A 123 -19.30 -13.47 23.83
C PRO A 123 -18.19 -14.18 24.62
N ASP A 124 -18.53 -15.34 25.20
CA ASP A 124 -17.60 -16.19 25.96
C ASP A 124 -16.49 -16.79 25.08
N THR A 125 -16.71 -16.88 23.77
CA THR A 125 -15.71 -17.37 22.82
C THR A 125 -14.67 -16.30 22.51
N HIS A 126 -13.44 -16.71 22.21
CA HIS A 126 -12.39 -15.78 21.84
C HIS A 126 -12.61 -15.22 20.43
N ARG A 127 -12.25 -13.95 20.22
CA ARG A 127 -12.26 -13.33 18.88
C ARG A 127 -11.21 -14.01 17.98
N PHE A 128 -11.50 -14.13 16.69
CA PHE A 128 -10.49 -14.59 15.73
C PHE A 128 -9.31 -13.61 15.68
N ASP A 129 -8.08 -14.09 15.83
CA ASP A 129 -6.86 -13.27 15.74
C ASP A 129 -6.31 -13.31 14.31
N SER A 130 -6.48 -12.21 13.58
CA SER A 130 -6.05 -12.08 12.18
C SER A 130 -4.53 -12.21 11.99
N ASN A 131 -3.73 -12.06 13.05
CA ASN A 131 -2.28 -12.30 12.96
C ASN A 131 -1.94 -13.76 12.63
N CYS A 132 -2.87 -14.69 12.84
CA CYS A 132 -2.70 -16.09 12.44
C CYS A 132 -2.66 -16.28 10.91
N ILE A 133 -3.06 -15.27 10.13
CA ILE A 133 -2.91 -15.20 8.67
C ILE A 133 -1.45 -14.85 8.34
N THR A 134 -0.55 -15.75 8.70
CA THR A 134 0.89 -15.64 8.53
C THR A 134 1.44 -17.03 8.19
N PRO A 135 2.36 -17.16 7.23
CA PRO A 135 2.96 -18.46 6.90
C PRO A 135 3.56 -19.13 8.14
N GLY A 136 3.33 -20.44 8.28
CA GLY A 136 3.88 -21.26 9.38
C GLY A 136 2.98 -21.36 10.62
N THR A 137 1.81 -20.74 10.64
CA THR A 137 0.80 -20.94 11.68
C THR A 137 0.00 -22.22 11.45
N TYR A 138 -0.62 -22.74 12.52
CA TYR A 138 -1.54 -23.87 12.43
C TYR A 138 -2.72 -23.57 11.52
N PHE A 139 -3.30 -22.37 11.63
CA PHE A 139 -4.40 -21.91 10.78
C PHE A 139 -4.05 -21.98 9.28
N MET A 140 -2.90 -21.43 8.87
CA MET A 140 -2.50 -21.43 7.46
C MET A 140 -2.18 -22.84 6.94
N THR A 141 -1.64 -23.70 7.80
CA THR A 141 -1.37 -25.12 7.46
C THR A 141 -2.68 -25.87 7.23
N ALA A 142 -3.65 -25.72 8.14
CA ALA A 142 -4.97 -26.33 8.00
C ALA A 142 -5.72 -25.81 6.76
N LEU A 143 -5.67 -24.50 6.52
CA LEU A 143 -6.25 -23.87 5.33
C LEU A 143 -5.64 -24.45 4.05
N HIS A 144 -4.31 -24.62 3.99
CA HIS A 144 -3.63 -25.18 2.82
C HIS A 144 -4.09 -26.61 2.51
N GLU A 145 -4.15 -27.48 3.51
CA GLU A 145 -4.60 -28.87 3.34
C GLU A 145 -6.05 -28.94 2.85
N LYS A 146 -6.93 -28.13 3.45
CA LYS A 146 -8.35 -28.08 3.07
C LYS A 146 -8.53 -27.52 1.66
N LEU A 147 -7.80 -26.47 1.30
CA LEU A 147 -7.85 -25.85 -0.02
C LEU A 147 -7.32 -26.78 -1.12
N ASP A 148 -6.23 -27.50 -0.88
CA ASP A 148 -5.68 -28.50 -1.80
C ASP A 148 -6.68 -29.65 -2.04
N ALA A 149 -7.25 -30.21 -0.96
CA ALA A 149 -8.25 -31.27 -1.06
C ALA A 149 -9.55 -30.78 -1.76
N TRP A 150 -9.96 -29.54 -1.50
CA TRP A 150 -11.12 -28.92 -2.14
C TRP A 150 -10.88 -28.71 -3.64
N ALA A 151 -9.74 -28.14 -4.04
CA ALA A 151 -9.40 -27.88 -5.44
C ALA A 151 -9.29 -29.18 -6.25
N LYS A 152 -8.69 -30.24 -5.69
CA LYS A 152 -8.66 -31.58 -6.30
C LYS A 152 -10.07 -32.11 -6.57
N ARG A 153 -10.93 -32.09 -5.54
CA ARG A 153 -12.32 -32.53 -5.66
C ARG A 153 -13.09 -31.74 -6.72
N LYS A 154 -12.89 -30.42 -6.81
CA LYS A 154 -13.51 -29.58 -7.85
C LYS A 154 -13.02 -29.97 -9.23
N SER A 155 -11.71 -30.18 -9.40
CA SER A 155 -11.13 -30.61 -10.68
C SER A 155 -11.66 -31.97 -11.17
N GLU A 156 -12.02 -32.86 -10.25
CA GLU A 156 -12.57 -34.18 -10.57
C GLU A 156 -14.08 -34.15 -10.81
N SER A 157 -14.83 -33.40 -10.01
CA SER A 157 -16.30 -33.46 -9.98
C SER A 157 -17.01 -32.40 -10.81
N ASP A 158 -16.41 -31.23 -11.03
CA ASP A 158 -17.04 -30.12 -11.76
C ASP A 158 -16.56 -30.05 -13.22
N PRO A 159 -17.45 -30.25 -14.22
CA PRO A 159 -17.10 -30.15 -15.63
C PRO A 159 -16.51 -28.80 -16.04
N LYS A 160 -16.82 -27.71 -15.32
CA LYS A 160 -16.26 -26.37 -15.59
C LYS A 160 -14.78 -26.25 -15.19
N TRP A 161 -14.33 -27.09 -14.27
CA TRP A 161 -12.95 -27.14 -13.77
C TRP A 161 -12.12 -28.19 -14.51
N GLN A 162 -12.77 -29.20 -15.08
CA GLN A 162 -12.12 -30.27 -15.83
C GLN A 162 -11.38 -29.74 -17.07
N GLY A 163 -10.18 -30.28 -17.31
CA GLY A 163 -9.33 -29.93 -18.43
C GLY A 163 -8.62 -28.57 -18.31
N ARG A 164 -8.58 -27.97 -17.11
CA ARG A 164 -7.89 -26.70 -16.83
C ARG A 164 -6.66 -27.00 -15.96
N ARG A 165 -5.57 -26.25 -16.14
CA ARG A 165 -4.38 -26.37 -15.30
C ARG A 165 -4.61 -25.57 -14.02
N ILE A 166 -4.98 -26.26 -12.94
CA ILE A 166 -5.20 -25.65 -11.63
C ILE A 166 -3.90 -25.71 -10.83
N ILE A 167 -3.44 -24.56 -10.35
CA ILE A 167 -2.18 -24.40 -9.63
C ILE A 167 -2.46 -23.73 -8.28
N LEU A 168 -2.06 -24.39 -7.20
CA LEU A 168 -2.08 -23.82 -5.85
C LEU A 168 -0.64 -23.57 -5.39
N SER A 169 -0.27 -22.30 -5.25
CA SER A 169 0.99 -21.88 -4.64
C SER A 169 0.74 -21.43 -3.20
N GLY A 170 0.79 -22.38 -2.26
CA GLY A 170 0.48 -22.16 -0.85
C GLY A 170 1.51 -21.35 -0.05
N HIS A 171 1.22 -21.20 1.25
CA HIS A 171 2.09 -20.50 2.21
C HIS A 171 3.43 -21.22 2.46
N ASN A 172 3.52 -22.49 2.07
CA ASN A 172 4.72 -23.34 2.16
C ASN A 172 5.77 -23.00 1.09
N VAL A 173 5.39 -22.28 0.03
CA VAL A 173 6.31 -21.75 -0.97
C VAL A 173 6.72 -20.33 -0.55
N PRO A 174 8.02 -19.98 -0.47
CA PRO A 174 8.45 -18.62 -0.14
C PRO A 174 7.96 -17.55 -1.14
N GLY A 175 7.85 -16.29 -0.70
CA GLY A 175 7.44 -15.15 -1.51
C GLY A 175 5.97 -14.73 -1.35
N GLU A 176 5.68 -13.49 -1.73
CA GLU A 176 4.33 -12.93 -1.80
C GLU A 176 3.48 -13.53 -2.92
N GLY A 177 2.16 -13.56 -2.74
CA GLY A 177 1.19 -14.06 -3.70
C GLY A 177 1.30 -13.35 -5.05
N GLU A 178 1.28 -12.02 -5.05
CA GLU A 178 1.44 -11.20 -6.27
C GLU A 178 2.76 -11.48 -7.00
N HIS A 179 3.86 -11.65 -6.26
CA HIS A 179 5.18 -11.93 -6.85
C HIS A 179 5.26 -13.36 -7.40
N LYS A 180 4.66 -14.36 -6.72
CA LYS A 180 4.55 -15.74 -7.23
C LYS A 180 3.78 -15.81 -8.55
N ILE A 181 2.71 -15.02 -8.66
CA ILE A 181 1.93 -14.90 -9.89
C ILE A 181 2.79 -14.29 -11.01
N MET A 182 3.50 -13.21 -10.71
CA MET A 182 4.38 -12.55 -11.70
C MET A 182 5.55 -13.44 -12.12
N ASP A 183 6.14 -14.21 -11.20
CA ASP A 183 7.16 -15.22 -11.51
C ASP A 183 6.62 -16.30 -12.47
N PHE A 184 5.40 -16.77 -12.21
CA PHE A 184 4.74 -17.74 -13.09
C PHE A 184 4.50 -17.17 -14.49
N ILE A 185 3.97 -15.94 -14.59
CA ILE A 185 3.73 -15.28 -15.89
C ILE A 185 5.06 -15.14 -16.65
N ARG A 186 6.12 -14.64 -16.01
CA ARG A 186 7.45 -14.52 -16.64
C ARG A 186 7.99 -15.88 -17.12
N ALA A 187 7.83 -16.93 -16.32
CA ALA A 187 8.30 -18.26 -16.68
C ALA A 187 7.54 -18.83 -17.88
N GLU A 188 6.22 -18.64 -17.97
CA GLU A 188 5.41 -19.10 -19.11
C GLU A 188 5.76 -18.30 -20.38
N ARG A 189 5.97 -16.97 -20.28
CA ARG A 189 6.39 -16.12 -21.41
C ARG A 189 7.76 -16.51 -21.99
N ALA A 190 8.67 -16.98 -21.15
CA ALA A 190 9.99 -17.43 -21.58
C ALA A 190 9.94 -18.74 -22.39
N HIS A 191 8.81 -19.44 -22.39
CA HIS A 191 8.63 -20.69 -23.13
C HIS A 191 8.43 -20.40 -24.63
N SER A 192 9.12 -21.14 -25.51
CA SER A 192 9.08 -20.89 -26.96
C SER A 192 7.71 -21.12 -27.61
N ALA A 193 6.83 -21.87 -26.95
CA ALA A 193 5.46 -22.14 -27.40
C ALA A 193 4.41 -21.21 -26.76
N TYR A 194 4.85 -20.17 -26.03
CA TYR A 194 3.94 -19.20 -25.43
C TYR A 194 3.16 -18.44 -26.51
N ASP A 195 1.86 -18.26 -26.29
CA ASP A 195 1.00 -17.47 -27.16
C ASP A 195 1.06 -16.00 -26.72
N PRO A 196 1.61 -15.08 -27.54
CA PRO A 196 1.73 -13.67 -27.19
C PRO A 196 0.39 -12.95 -26.97
N ASN A 197 -0.73 -13.53 -27.40
CA ASN A 197 -2.06 -12.96 -27.21
C ASN A 197 -2.84 -13.65 -26.08
N THR A 198 -2.14 -14.32 -25.17
CA THR A 198 -2.76 -14.92 -23.97
C THR A 198 -3.47 -13.82 -23.17
N ARG A 199 -4.73 -14.08 -22.78
CA ARG A 199 -5.56 -13.13 -22.03
C ARG A 199 -5.47 -13.41 -20.54
N HIS A 200 -4.94 -12.45 -19.79
CA HIS A 200 -4.67 -12.53 -18.36
C HIS A 200 -5.71 -11.76 -17.55
N CYS A 201 -6.27 -12.38 -16.51
CA CYS A 201 -7.11 -11.73 -15.50
C CYS A 201 -6.52 -11.99 -14.12
N MET A 202 -6.22 -10.94 -13.36
CA MET A 202 -5.73 -11.06 -11.98
C MET A 202 -6.71 -10.40 -11.01
N TYR A 203 -7.09 -11.12 -9.96
CA TYR A 203 -7.94 -10.61 -8.90
C TYR A 203 -7.10 -10.07 -7.73
N GLY A 204 -7.44 -8.87 -7.28
CA GLY A 204 -6.94 -8.31 -6.02
C GLY A 204 -7.24 -6.81 -5.88
N LEU A 205 -7.19 -6.32 -4.64
CA LEU A 205 -7.57 -4.95 -4.29
C LEU A 205 -6.37 -4.00 -4.17
N ASP A 206 -5.15 -4.51 -4.19
CA ASP A 206 -3.97 -3.67 -4.05
C ASP A 206 -3.70 -2.83 -5.30
N ALA A 207 -3.16 -1.63 -5.08
CA ALA A 207 -2.78 -0.71 -6.16
C ALA A 207 -1.55 -1.23 -6.92
N ASP A 208 -0.67 -1.96 -6.23
CA ASP A 208 0.57 -2.51 -6.79
C ASP A 208 0.30 -3.50 -7.92
N LEU A 209 -0.87 -4.16 -7.91
CA LEU A 209 -1.29 -5.05 -9.00
C LEU A 209 -1.45 -4.33 -10.34
N ILE A 210 -1.74 -3.02 -10.35
CA ILE A 210 -1.76 -2.21 -11.58
C ILE A 210 -0.35 -2.08 -12.14
N MET A 211 0.61 -1.77 -11.27
CA MET A 211 2.02 -1.62 -11.67
C MET A 211 2.60 -2.97 -12.09
N LEU A 212 2.35 -4.04 -11.34
CA LEU A 212 2.79 -5.40 -11.67
C LEU A 212 2.11 -5.95 -12.93
N GLY A 213 0.83 -5.65 -13.15
CA GLY A 213 0.16 -6.06 -14.37
C GLY A 213 0.75 -5.37 -15.60
N ILE A 214 1.08 -4.09 -15.51
CA ILE A 214 1.71 -3.33 -16.59
C ILE A 214 3.17 -3.76 -16.82
N VAL A 215 3.95 -4.04 -15.75
CA VAL A 215 5.35 -4.48 -15.88
C VAL A 215 5.50 -5.83 -16.58
N SER A 216 4.42 -6.61 -16.62
CA SER A 216 4.41 -7.85 -17.39
C SER A 216 4.53 -7.62 -18.89
N HIS A 217 4.26 -6.40 -19.39
CA HIS A 217 4.22 -6.07 -20.82
C HIS A 217 3.26 -6.94 -21.64
N GLU A 218 2.31 -7.61 -20.99
CA GLU A 218 1.27 -8.40 -21.66
C GLU A 218 0.24 -7.48 -22.35
N PRO A 219 -0.12 -7.73 -23.63
CA PRO A 219 -1.05 -6.88 -24.36
C PRO A 219 -2.49 -7.00 -23.86
N HIS A 220 -2.86 -8.19 -23.34
CA HIS A 220 -4.23 -8.48 -22.90
C HIS A 220 -4.25 -8.83 -21.41
N PHE A 221 -4.23 -7.79 -20.57
CA PHE A 221 -4.24 -7.93 -19.12
C PHE A 221 -5.37 -7.09 -18.52
N SER A 222 -6.16 -7.72 -17.63
CA SER A 222 -7.19 -7.04 -16.84
C SER A 222 -7.05 -7.37 -15.35
N LEU A 223 -7.48 -6.44 -14.50
CA LEU A 223 -7.61 -6.64 -13.07
C LEU A 223 -9.07 -6.72 -12.67
N LEU A 224 -9.43 -7.79 -11.96
CA LEU A 224 -10.74 -7.96 -11.36
C LEU A 224 -10.72 -7.39 -9.94
N ARG A 225 -11.64 -6.47 -9.63
CA ARG A 225 -11.71 -5.76 -8.34
C ARG A 225 -13.15 -5.73 -7.84
N GLU A 226 -13.34 -5.71 -6.52
CA GLU A 226 -14.65 -5.39 -5.94
C GLU A 226 -14.94 -3.89 -6.09
N GLU A 227 -16.21 -3.51 -6.24
CA GLU A 227 -16.64 -2.11 -6.18
C GLU A 227 -16.30 -1.51 -4.81
N VAL A 228 -15.54 -0.41 -4.81
CA VAL A 228 -15.28 0.37 -3.61
C VAL A 228 -16.13 1.64 -3.69
N THR A 229 -17.20 1.71 -2.90
CA THR A 229 -18.04 2.91 -2.82
C THR A 229 -17.33 3.98 -2.01
N PHE A 230 -16.77 4.99 -2.69
CA PHE A 230 -15.98 6.05 -2.06
C PHE A 230 -16.79 7.13 -1.33
N ASN A 231 -18.10 6.96 -1.16
CA ASN A 231 -18.97 8.01 -0.66
C ASN A 231 -20.25 7.48 0.03
N THR A 232 -20.12 7.06 1.29
CA THR A 232 -21.28 7.06 2.21
C THR A 232 -20.81 7.24 3.65
N ARG A 233 -20.72 8.50 4.13
CA ARG A 233 -20.95 8.74 5.56
C ARG A 233 -22.36 8.21 5.84
N PRO A 234 -22.57 7.23 6.73
CA PRO A 234 -23.89 6.69 6.97
C PRO A 234 -24.80 7.80 7.50
N ARG A 235 -25.93 8.05 6.83
CA ARG A 235 -26.95 8.98 7.34
C ARG A 235 -27.43 8.47 8.70
N LYS A 236 -27.64 9.38 9.67
CA LYS A 236 -28.11 9.06 11.04
C LYS A 236 -29.39 8.20 11.05
N THR A 237 -30.16 8.17 9.96
CA THR A 237 -31.39 7.36 9.80
C THR A 237 -31.16 5.87 9.55
N ASP A 238 -29.95 5.44 9.16
CA ASP A 238 -29.66 4.02 8.86
C ASP A 238 -29.19 3.21 10.08
N LYS A 239 -28.97 3.86 11.23
CA LYS A 239 -28.60 3.18 12.48
C LYS A 239 -29.68 2.21 12.99
N ALA A 240 -30.94 2.40 12.61
CA ALA A 240 -32.04 1.56 13.05
C ALA A 240 -32.20 0.24 12.26
N LYS A 241 -31.53 0.09 11.11
CA LYS A 241 -31.63 -1.13 10.28
C LYS A 241 -30.48 -2.13 10.46
N LYS A 242 -29.44 -1.77 11.24
CA LYS A 242 -28.20 -2.55 11.38
C LYS A 242 -28.20 -3.58 12.54
N ALA A 243 -29.37 -4.01 12.99
CA ALA A 243 -29.50 -5.02 14.06
C ALA A 243 -29.63 -6.46 13.56
N VAL A 244 -29.66 -6.67 12.23
CA VAL A 244 -29.55 -8.00 11.63
C VAL A 244 -28.29 -7.97 10.76
N VAL A 245 -27.27 -8.70 11.20
CA VAL A 245 -26.12 -9.04 10.35
C VAL A 245 -26.68 -9.97 9.27
N GLU A 246 -27.18 -9.39 8.18
CA GLU A 246 -27.43 -10.15 6.98
C GLU A 246 -26.09 -10.74 6.57
N ARG A 247 -26.08 -12.08 6.45
CA ARG A 247 -25.02 -12.81 5.75
C ARG A 247 -24.72 -12.00 4.50
N VAL A 248 -23.46 -11.61 4.29
CA VAL A 248 -23.04 -10.87 3.09
C VAL A 248 -23.52 -11.70 1.90
N ASP A 249 -24.63 -11.31 1.29
CA ASP A 249 -25.20 -12.06 0.19
C ASP A 249 -24.27 -11.81 -0.97
N MET A 250 -23.42 -12.80 -1.25
CA MET A 250 -22.36 -12.72 -2.25
C MET A 250 -22.88 -12.38 -3.66
N ALA A 251 -24.21 -12.51 -3.86
CA ALA A 251 -24.94 -12.15 -5.06
C ALA A 251 -25.07 -10.63 -5.29
N GLU A 252 -24.88 -9.78 -4.28
CA GLU A 252 -25.03 -8.32 -4.41
C GLU A 252 -23.70 -7.56 -4.62
N LYS A 253 -22.54 -8.22 -4.46
CA LYS A 253 -21.25 -7.56 -4.67
C LYS A 253 -21.02 -7.29 -6.16
N LYS A 254 -20.88 -6.02 -6.53
CA LYS A 254 -20.50 -5.63 -7.88
C LYS A 254 -18.99 -5.74 -8.06
N PHE A 255 -18.59 -6.21 -9.23
CA PHE A 255 -17.19 -6.30 -9.64
C PHE A 255 -16.89 -5.29 -10.73
N HIS A 256 -15.67 -4.77 -10.71
CA HIS A 256 -15.11 -3.93 -11.74
C HIS A 256 -13.99 -4.67 -12.44
N LEU A 257 -13.96 -4.54 -13.77
CA LEU A 257 -12.86 -4.99 -14.59
C LEU A 257 -12.05 -3.76 -15.00
N LEU A 258 -10.81 -3.69 -14.53
CA LEU A 258 -9.86 -2.64 -14.92
C LEU A 258 -8.98 -3.15 -16.06
N HIS A 259 -9.05 -2.52 -17.21
CA HIS A 259 -8.33 -2.91 -18.42
C HIS A 259 -6.95 -2.25 -18.48
N LEU A 260 -5.90 -3.03 -18.29
CA LEU A 260 -4.53 -2.51 -18.39
C LEU A 260 -4.12 -2.26 -19.84
N SER A 261 -4.74 -2.96 -20.80
CA SER A 261 -4.56 -2.66 -22.23
C SER A 261 -4.91 -1.20 -22.55
N LEU A 262 -6.04 -0.71 -22.04
CA LEU A 262 -6.45 0.68 -22.21
C LEU A 262 -5.55 1.64 -21.44
N LEU A 263 -5.08 1.26 -20.24
CA LEU A 263 -4.13 2.08 -19.49
C LEU A 263 -2.82 2.27 -20.27
N ARG A 264 -2.32 1.22 -20.94
CA ARG A 264 -1.16 1.34 -21.84
C ARG A 264 -1.42 2.32 -22.98
N GLU A 265 -2.60 2.29 -23.60
CA GLU A 265 -2.96 3.26 -24.63
C GLU A 265 -3.01 4.70 -24.08
N TYR A 266 -3.64 4.91 -22.92
CA TYR A 266 -3.66 6.22 -22.26
C TYR A 266 -2.25 6.74 -21.95
N LEU A 267 -1.37 5.88 -21.44
CA LEU A 267 0.03 6.24 -21.20
C LEU A 267 0.76 6.55 -22.51
N ALA A 268 0.49 5.81 -23.58
CA ALA A 268 1.08 6.09 -24.89
C ALA A 268 0.68 7.48 -25.39
N TRP A 269 -0.58 7.86 -25.23
CA TRP A 269 -1.05 9.22 -25.53
C TRP A 269 -0.43 10.28 -24.61
N GLU A 270 -0.33 10.00 -23.31
CA GLU A 270 0.24 10.91 -22.31
C GLU A 270 1.69 11.30 -22.65
N PHE A 271 2.49 10.34 -23.11
CA PHE A 271 3.91 10.54 -23.44
C PHE A 271 4.19 10.68 -24.96
N TYR A 272 3.17 10.67 -25.81
CA TYR A 272 3.37 10.80 -27.26
C TYR A 272 4.09 12.10 -27.64
N GLY A 273 3.80 13.20 -26.92
CA GLY A 273 4.35 14.53 -27.22
C GLY A 273 5.87 14.66 -27.10
N ILE A 274 6.56 13.72 -26.43
CA ILE A 274 8.03 13.74 -26.35
C ILE A 274 8.70 12.99 -27.50
N LYS A 275 7.97 12.19 -28.27
CA LYS A 275 8.51 11.33 -29.35
C LYS A 275 9.44 12.08 -30.31
N ASP A 276 9.04 13.26 -30.77
CA ASP A 276 9.81 14.03 -31.75
C ASP A 276 10.96 14.85 -31.14
N THR A 277 11.07 14.86 -29.81
CA THR A 277 12.10 15.61 -29.07
C THR A 277 13.25 14.73 -28.58
N LEU A 278 13.11 13.40 -28.64
CA LEU A 278 14.12 12.48 -28.16
C LEU A 278 15.33 12.38 -29.09
N PRO A 279 16.56 12.33 -28.56
CA PRO A 279 17.77 12.10 -29.36
C PRO A 279 18.00 10.61 -29.68
N PHE A 280 17.12 9.72 -29.24
CA PHE A 280 17.15 8.26 -29.44
C PHE A 280 15.77 7.73 -29.85
N GLU A 281 15.68 6.43 -30.20
CA GLU A 281 14.43 5.81 -30.67
C GLU A 281 13.37 5.74 -29.56
N TYR A 282 12.17 6.25 -29.86
CA TYR A 282 11.01 6.17 -28.98
C TYR A 282 10.47 4.74 -28.93
N ASP A 283 10.35 4.19 -27.73
CA ASP A 283 9.80 2.87 -27.43
C ASP A 283 8.86 2.98 -26.22
N MET A 284 7.61 2.58 -26.44
CA MET A 284 6.57 2.65 -25.42
C MET A 284 6.85 1.71 -24.24
N GLU A 285 7.47 0.55 -24.46
CA GLU A 285 7.71 -0.42 -23.38
C GLU A 285 8.71 0.14 -22.37
N HIS A 286 9.72 0.87 -22.84
CA HIS A 286 10.68 1.55 -21.96
C HIS A 286 10.08 2.76 -21.25
N ILE A 287 9.14 3.49 -21.89
CA ILE A 287 8.37 4.55 -21.22
C ILE A 287 7.54 3.96 -20.08
N VAL A 288 6.93 2.79 -20.28
CA VAL A 288 6.21 2.07 -19.23
C VAL A 288 7.14 1.70 -18.07
N ASP A 289 8.34 1.18 -18.36
CA ASP A 289 9.33 0.83 -17.34
C ASP A 289 9.76 2.05 -16.51
N ASP A 290 9.95 3.21 -17.14
CA ASP A 290 10.22 4.48 -16.46
C ASP A 290 8.99 5.02 -15.71
N TRP A 291 7.79 4.78 -16.22
CA TRP A 291 6.53 5.15 -15.55
C TRP A 291 6.32 4.38 -14.25
N ILE A 292 6.65 3.08 -14.25
CA ILE A 292 6.64 2.26 -13.04
C ILE A 292 7.63 2.84 -12.02
N LEU A 293 8.84 3.18 -12.44
CA LEU A 293 9.82 3.84 -11.58
C LEU A 293 9.27 5.12 -10.93
N MET A 294 8.56 5.96 -11.69
CA MET A 294 7.88 7.14 -11.14
C MET A 294 6.83 6.75 -10.09
N GLY A 295 6.04 5.71 -10.33
CA GLY A 295 5.09 5.16 -9.36
C GLY A 295 5.75 4.71 -8.06
N LEU A 296 6.89 4.03 -8.15
CA LEU A 296 7.66 3.58 -6.98
C LEU A 296 8.21 4.73 -6.13
N LEU A 297 8.48 5.89 -6.73
CA LEU A 297 8.91 7.09 -6.01
C LEU A 297 7.79 7.72 -5.18
N VAL A 298 6.54 7.63 -5.64
CA VAL A 298 5.37 8.09 -4.89
C VAL A 298 5.15 7.22 -3.65
N GLY A 299 5.30 5.91 -3.80
CA GLY A 299 5.19 4.99 -2.69
C GLY A 299 5.42 3.55 -3.09
N ASN A 300 5.84 2.75 -2.13
CA ASN A 300 5.91 1.30 -2.23
C ASN A 300 6.00 0.71 -0.81
N ASP A 301 5.79 -0.60 -0.69
CA ASP A 301 5.78 -1.30 0.59
C ASP A 301 7.17 -1.42 1.27
N PHE A 302 8.26 -1.06 0.57
CA PHE A 302 9.64 -1.38 0.98
C PHE A 302 10.44 -0.17 1.44
N LEU A 303 10.12 1.01 0.93
CA LEU A 303 10.79 2.27 1.24
C LEU A 303 9.83 3.21 1.97
N PRO A 304 10.32 4.04 2.90
CA PRO A 304 9.56 5.18 3.40
C PRO A 304 9.07 6.05 2.24
N HIS A 305 7.95 6.75 2.42
CA HIS A 305 7.50 7.72 1.43
C HIS A 305 8.45 8.92 1.37
N LEU A 306 8.67 9.45 0.16
CA LEU A 306 9.37 10.73 0.01
C LEU A 306 8.49 11.85 0.61
N PRO A 307 9.06 12.77 1.40
CA PRO A 307 8.32 13.91 1.88
C PRO A 307 7.83 14.75 0.69
N ASN A 308 6.62 15.31 0.79
CA ASN A 308 6.00 16.17 -0.24
C ASN A 308 5.69 15.48 -1.59
N ILE A 309 5.82 14.15 -1.70
CA ILE A 309 5.45 13.40 -2.91
C ILE A 309 4.30 12.45 -2.57
N HIS A 310 3.10 13.03 -2.46
CA HIS A 310 1.87 12.29 -2.22
C HIS A 310 0.89 12.50 -3.36
N ILE A 311 0.05 11.49 -3.65
CA ILE A 311 -0.97 11.59 -4.72
C ILE A 311 -1.98 12.70 -4.45
N HIS A 312 -2.25 12.99 -3.17
CA HIS A 312 -3.11 14.11 -2.78
C HIS A 312 -2.56 15.47 -3.24
N ASP A 313 -1.23 15.59 -3.36
CA ASP A 313 -0.53 16.84 -3.67
C ASP A 313 -0.10 16.87 -5.14
N ASP A 314 -0.84 16.20 -6.04
CA ASP A 314 -0.57 16.13 -7.48
C ASP A 314 0.87 15.66 -7.83
N ALA A 315 1.40 14.71 -7.05
CA ALA A 315 2.73 14.16 -7.28
C ALA A 315 2.91 13.50 -8.66
N LEU A 316 1.90 12.77 -9.15
CA LEU A 316 2.01 12.06 -10.45
C LEU A 316 2.07 13.02 -11.65
N PRO A 317 1.20 14.04 -11.78
CA PRO A 317 1.36 15.09 -12.77
C PRO A 317 2.73 15.77 -12.71
N LEU A 318 3.23 16.07 -11.50
CA LEU A 318 4.55 16.67 -11.31
C LEU A 318 5.68 15.78 -11.83
N LEU A 319 5.63 14.47 -11.51
CA LEU A 319 6.59 13.49 -11.98
C LEU A 319 6.55 13.36 -13.51
N TYR A 320 5.36 13.32 -14.12
CA TYR A 320 5.23 13.23 -15.58
C TYR A 320 5.80 14.47 -16.27
N GLN A 321 5.51 15.67 -15.75
CA GLN A 321 6.06 16.90 -16.31
C GLN A 321 7.59 16.97 -16.17
N THR A 322 8.11 16.53 -15.03
CA THR A 322 9.55 16.43 -14.77
C THR A 322 10.20 15.46 -15.76
N TYR A 323 9.59 14.29 -15.95
CA TYR A 323 10.06 13.26 -16.87
C TYR A 323 10.07 13.75 -18.32
N LYS A 324 8.96 14.37 -18.78
CA LYS A 324 8.85 14.93 -20.14
C LYS A 324 9.89 16.01 -20.42
N LYS A 325 10.34 16.76 -19.39
CA LYS A 325 11.42 17.76 -19.51
C LYS A 325 12.81 17.13 -19.51
N VAL A 326 13.03 16.07 -18.74
CA VAL A 326 14.36 15.45 -18.56
C VAL A 326 14.69 14.49 -19.68
N LEU A 327 13.76 13.63 -20.11
CA LEU A 327 14.04 12.55 -21.05
C LEU A 327 14.70 13.04 -22.36
N PRO A 328 14.30 14.18 -22.98
CA PRO A 328 14.97 14.70 -24.18
C PRO A 328 16.44 15.13 -23.96
N THR A 329 16.86 15.33 -22.71
CA THR A 329 18.24 15.70 -22.33
C THR A 329 19.13 14.48 -22.05
N LEU A 330 18.54 13.29 -22.07
CA LEU A 330 19.21 12.02 -21.82
C LEU A 330 19.64 11.37 -23.13
N ASP A 331 20.54 10.41 -23.03
CA ASP A 331 21.03 9.56 -24.13
C ASP A 331 20.30 8.22 -24.24
N GLY A 332 19.30 7.98 -23.39
CA GLY A 332 18.43 6.80 -23.37
C GLY A 332 17.45 6.83 -22.20
N TYR A 333 16.76 5.72 -21.95
CA TYR A 333 15.79 5.56 -20.85
C TYR A 333 16.47 5.48 -19.47
N ILE A 334 15.70 5.74 -18.41
CA ILE A 334 16.23 5.71 -17.03
C ILE A 334 16.34 4.27 -16.54
N ASN A 335 15.38 3.43 -16.92
CA ASN A 335 15.26 2.03 -16.58
C ASN A 335 15.41 1.15 -17.82
N GLU A 336 16.39 0.26 -17.81
CA GLU A 336 16.69 -0.64 -18.92
C GLU A 336 16.55 -2.09 -18.44
N GLY A 337 15.37 -2.69 -18.64
CA GLY A 337 15.10 -4.09 -18.28
C GLY A 337 15.31 -4.38 -16.78
N GLY A 338 15.03 -3.40 -15.92
CA GLY A 338 15.22 -3.51 -14.48
C GLY A 338 16.54 -3.01 -13.94
N TYR A 339 17.41 -2.49 -14.79
CA TYR A 339 18.65 -1.85 -14.38
C TYR A 339 18.52 -0.34 -14.51
N LEU A 340 18.68 0.36 -13.39
CA LEU A 340 18.68 1.82 -13.39
C LEU A 340 20.02 2.37 -13.90
N ASN A 341 19.94 3.25 -14.88
CA ASN A 341 21.05 4.10 -15.24
C ASN A 341 21.12 5.27 -14.26
N LEU A 342 21.99 5.13 -13.25
CA LEU A 342 22.11 6.11 -12.16
C LEU A 342 22.45 7.52 -12.64
N SER A 343 23.25 7.67 -13.70
CA SER A 343 23.61 8.98 -14.25
C SER A 343 22.42 9.68 -14.91
N ARG A 344 21.53 8.92 -15.55
CA ARG A 344 20.28 9.45 -16.11
C ARG A 344 19.27 9.75 -15.00
N PHE A 345 19.18 8.84 -14.02
CA PHE A 345 18.28 8.99 -12.88
C PHE A 345 18.66 10.19 -11.99
N GLU A 346 19.95 10.47 -11.81
CA GLU A 346 20.45 11.64 -11.08
C GLU A 346 19.94 12.95 -11.72
N LYS A 347 19.97 13.07 -13.06
CA LYS A 347 19.43 14.24 -13.76
C LYS A 347 17.92 14.42 -13.52
N PHE A 348 17.18 13.31 -13.46
CA PHE A 348 15.76 13.33 -13.13
C PHE A 348 15.52 13.83 -11.70
N LEU A 349 16.21 13.26 -10.72
CA LEU A 349 16.12 13.68 -9.32
C LEU A 349 16.58 15.13 -9.11
N ALA A 350 17.61 15.59 -9.83
CA ALA A 350 18.09 16.96 -9.75
C ALA A 350 17.04 17.98 -10.22
N LEU A 351 16.21 17.64 -11.21
CA LEU A 351 15.10 18.50 -11.62
C LEU A 351 13.93 18.39 -10.62
N LEU A 352 13.62 17.19 -10.14
CA LEU A 352 12.57 16.96 -9.15
C LEU A 352 12.84 17.73 -7.84
N ALA A 353 14.09 17.77 -7.38
CA ALA A 353 14.50 18.50 -6.18
C ALA A 353 14.27 20.02 -6.27
N LYS A 354 14.22 20.60 -7.48
CA LYS A 354 13.87 22.02 -7.64
C LYS A 354 12.40 22.27 -7.32
N ASN A 355 11.52 21.30 -7.63
CA ASN A 355 10.11 21.42 -7.31
C ASN A 355 9.90 21.32 -5.80
N ASP A 356 10.60 20.41 -5.13
CA ASP A 356 10.55 20.29 -3.66
C ASP A 356 11.00 21.58 -2.97
N LYS A 357 12.06 22.22 -3.50
CA LYS A 357 12.49 23.56 -3.03
C LYS A 357 11.38 24.60 -3.18
N ASN A 358 10.68 24.64 -4.31
CA ASN A 358 9.61 25.60 -4.53
C ASN A 358 8.44 25.34 -3.55
N SER A 359 8.03 24.08 -3.40
CA SER A 359 6.98 23.70 -2.46
C SER A 359 7.34 24.03 -1.01
N PHE A 360 8.62 23.93 -0.63
CA PHE A 360 9.09 24.37 0.68
C PHE A 360 8.98 25.90 0.85
N MET A 361 9.33 26.67 -0.17
CA MET A 361 9.20 28.13 -0.13
C MET A 361 7.73 28.56 -0.03
N ASP A 362 6.84 27.92 -0.80
CA ASP A 362 5.41 28.21 -0.76
C ASP A 362 4.81 27.95 0.63
N LYS A 363 5.15 26.81 1.26
CA LYS A 363 4.72 26.50 2.64
C LYS A 363 5.25 27.51 3.65
N MET A 364 6.50 27.94 3.50
CA MET A 364 7.10 28.94 4.39
C MET A 364 6.42 30.31 4.23
N GLU A 365 6.04 30.69 3.02
CA GLU A 365 5.27 31.93 2.78
C GLU A 365 3.87 31.85 3.36
N ASP A 366 3.20 30.71 3.24
CA ASP A 366 1.88 30.47 3.84
C ASP A 366 1.94 30.52 5.38
N ASP A 367 2.95 29.88 5.99
CA ASP A 367 3.16 29.90 7.44
C ASP A 367 3.42 31.34 7.94
N GLN A 368 4.29 32.09 7.24
CA GLN A 368 4.53 33.50 7.56
C GLN A 368 3.27 34.36 7.41
N TRP A 369 2.45 34.09 6.39
CA TRP A 369 1.17 34.78 6.21
C TRP A 369 0.17 34.43 7.32
N LEU A 370 0.07 33.16 7.72
CA LEU A 370 -0.79 32.71 8.81
C LEU A 370 -0.35 33.31 10.15
N GLU A 371 0.96 33.35 10.42
CA GLU A 371 1.52 34.03 11.59
C GLU A 371 1.15 35.53 11.57
N SER A 372 1.32 36.21 10.44
CA SER A 372 0.97 37.63 10.31
C SER A 372 -0.52 37.91 10.57
N LYS A 373 -1.40 36.95 10.25
CA LYS A 373 -2.83 37.02 10.53
C LYS A 373 -3.17 36.72 11.98
N LYS A 374 -2.49 35.77 12.63
CA LYS A 374 -2.63 35.51 14.07
C LYS A 374 -2.15 36.69 14.90
N THR A 375 -1.02 37.30 14.56
CA THR A 375 -0.53 38.52 15.22
C THR A 375 -1.50 39.69 15.02
N ARG A 376 -2.16 39.79 13.86
CA ARG A 376 -3.21 40.80 13.62
C ARG A 376 -4.50 40.55 14.40
N ARG A 377 -4.94 39.30 14.59
CA ARG A 377 -6.11 38.97 15.43
C ARG A 377 -5.80 39.20 16.91
N GLY A 378 -4.63 38.79 17.39
CA GLY A 378 -4.19 39.07 18.76
C GLY A 378 -4.10 40.58 19.04
N ALA A 379 -3.61 41.38 18.09
CA ALA A 379 -3.58 42.84 18.23
C ALA A 379 -4.99 43.48 18.23
N HIS A 380 -5.97 42.89 17.54
CA HIS A 380 -7.35 43.38 17.50
C HIS A 380 -8.15 42.94 18.74
N GLU A 381 -7.85 41.77 19.30
CA GLU A 381 -8.39 41.29 20.59
C GLU A 381 -7.79 42.09 21.76
N GLU A 382 -6.49 42.43 21.72
CA GLU A 382 -5.88 43.35 22.68
C GLU A 382 -6.40 44.79 22.55
N GLU A 383 -6.70 45.29 21.34
CA GLU A 383 -7.35 46.59 21.16
C GLU A 383 -8.82 46.59 21.64
N GLU A 384 -9.59 45.52 21.42
CA GLU A 384 -10.96 45.43 21.96
C GLU A 384 -10.98 45.29 23.50
N GLU A 385 -10.01 44.60 24.09
CA GLU A 385 -9.86 44.48 25.54
C GLU A 385 -9.33 45.79 26.18
N LEU A 386 -8.48 46.55 25.47
CA LEU A 386 -8.04 47.90 25.87
C LEU A 386 -9.15 48.95 25.71
N VAL A 387 -9.99 48.85 24.67
CA VAL A 387 -11.15 49.75 24.48
C VAL A 387 -12.26 49.43 25.49
N ALA A 388 -12.41 48.17 25.90
CA ALA A 388 -13.30 47.79 27.00
C ALA A 388 -12.80 48.32 28.37
N PHE A 389 -11.48 48.35 28.58
CA PHE A 389 -10.86 48.87 29.81
C PHE A 389 -10.94 50.40 29.95
N ASP A 390 -10.94 51.15 28.84
CA ASP A 390 -11.08 52.61 28.85
C ASP A 390 -12.53 53.10 29.07
N LEU A 391 -13.53 52.23 28.90
CA LEU A 391 -14.94 52.55 29.17
C LEU A 391 -15.38 52.29 30.61
N GLU A 392 -14.56 51.64 31.44
CA GLU A 392 -14.86 51.38 32.86
C GLU A 392 -14.28 52.43 33.83
N ASN A 393 -13.59 53.46 33.34
CA ASN A 393 -12.91 54.46 34.18
C ASN A 393 -13.50 55.88 34.16
N ASP A 394 -14.71 56.10 33.60
CA ASP A 394 -15.39 57.40 33.66
C ASP A 394 -16.76 57.33 34.38
N ASP A 395 -16.72 57.03 35.68
CA ASP A 395 -17.85 57.20 36.58
C ASP A 395 -17.98 58.67 37.03
N ASN A 396 -18.80 59.46 36.31
CA ASN A 396 -19.73 60.44 36.91
C ASN A 396 -20.55 61.21 35.87
N PHE A 397 -21.78 60.75 35.56
CA PHE A 397 -22.91 61.67 35.42
C PHE A 397 -24.26 60.96 35.56
N ASP A 398 -25.11 61.53 36.41
CA ASP A 398 -26.47 61.14 36.77
C ASP A 398 -27.46 61.29 35.60
N GLY A 399 -28.54 60.49 35.57
CA GLY A 399 -29.70 60.78 34.72
C GLY A 399 -30.47 59.58 34.17
N GLN A 400 -31.65 59.34 34.76
CA GLN A 400 -32.76 58.53 34.22
C GLN A 400 -33.08 58.83 32.74
N ILE A 401 -33.51 57.80 31.99
CA ILE A 401 -34.61 57.74 30.98
C ILE A 401 -34.55 56.32 30.37
N ALA A 402 -35.40 55.37 30.75
CA ALA A 402 -36.76 55.08 30.29
C ALA A 402 -36.83 53.90 29.29
N ARG A 403 -37.78 53.01 29.59
CA ARG A 403 -38.25 51.86 28.80
C ARG A 403 -38.70 52.25 27.38
N ASN A 404 -38.47 51.36 26.40
CA ASN A 404 -39.52 50.68 25.59
C ASN A 404 -38.98 50.00 24.30
N GLY A 405 -39.60 48.88 23.93
CA GLY A 405 -39.61 48.26 22.58
C GLY A 405 -38.86 46.93 22.51
N GLU A 406 -39.46 45.77 22.83
CA GLU A 406 -40.31 44.91 21.95
C GLU A 406 -39.63 44.60 20.61
N GLU A 407 -39.07 43.39 20.48
CA GLU A 407 -39.65 42.23 19.77
C GLU A 407 -39.49 42.31 18.25
N GLU A 408 -38.58 41.51 17.69
CA GLU A 408 -38.89 40.44 16.72
C GLU A 408 -37.62 39.85 16.07
N ARG A 409 -37.56 38.49 16.05
CA ARG A 409 -36.91 37.60 15.06
C ARG A 409 -35.37 37.56 15.04
N GLU A 410 -34.70 36.44 14.83
CA GLU A 410 -35.07 35.09 14.41
C GLU A 410 -33.91 34.15 14.83
N GLU A 411 -34.22 32.87 15.01
CA GLU A 411 -33.31 31.82 15.44
C GLU A 411 -32.26 31.50 14.35
N GLU A 412 -30.99 31.82 14.59
CA GLU A 412 -29.86 31.09 13.99
C GLU A 412 -28.90 30.70 15.13
N ARG A 413 -29.03 29.44 15.58
CA ARG A 413 -28.00 28.79 16.38
C ARG A 413 -26.90 28.38 15.41
N GLU A 414 -25.75 29.04 15.52
CA GLU A 414 -24.52 28.60 14.90
C GLU A 414 -24.19 27.18 15.39
N GLU A 415 -23.98 26.29 14.44
CA GLU A 415 -23.47 24.95 14.64
C GLU A 415 -22.00 25.09 15.08
N GLU A 416 -21.69 24.74 16.33
CA GLU A 416 -20.32 24.42 16.74
C GLU A 416 -19.87 23.18 15.94
N GLU A 417 -19.10 23.42 14.88
CA GLU A 417 -18.24 22.41 14.27
C GLU A 417 -17.22 21.94 15.31
N THR A 418 -17.57 20.85 16.01
CA THR A 418 -16.58 19.99 16.63
C THR A 418 -15.93 19.19 15.51
N ASP A 419 -14.86 19.74 14.95
CA ASP A 419 -13.91 18.99 14.13
C ASP A 419 -13.32 17.89 15.00
N GLY A 420 -13.91 16.69 14.86
CA GLY A 420 -13.28 15.45 15.26
C GLY A 420 -12.16 15.17 14.26
N ASP A 421 -10.98 15.73 14.54
CA ASP A 421 -9.75 15.34 13.88
C ASP A 421 -9.53 13.84 14.08
N ASP A 422 -9.79 13.07 13.04
CA ASP A 422 -9.15 11.78 12.81
C ASP A 422 -7.66 12.06 12.61
N VAL A 423 -6.94 12.24 13.72
CA VAL A 423 -5.48 12.14 13.76
C VAL A 423 -5.12 10.68 13.47
N ASP A 424 -4.99 10.37 12.17
CA ASP A 424 -4.15 9.27 11.71
C ASP A 424 -2.82 9.41 12.44
N ALA A 425 -2.54 8.43 13.31
CA ALA A 425 -1.41 8.43 14.22
C ALA A 425 -0.11 8.52 13.42
N ALA A 426 0.37 9.75 13.27
CA ALA A 426 1.71 10.05 12.82
C ALA A 426 2.69 9.37 13.78
N PHE A 427 3.63 8.68 13.17
CA PHE A 427 4.77 8.03 13.78
C PHE A 427 5.54 9.01 14.68
N VAL A 428 5.39 8.88 16.00
CA VAL A 428 6.30 9.45 16.99
C VAL A 428 7.15 8.30 17.52
N THR A 429 8.44 8.34 17.22
CA THR A 429 9.46 7.54 17.89
C THR A 429 9.81 8.24 19.20
N ASP A 430 9.33 7.70 20.32
CA ASP A 430 9.86 8.03 21.64
C ASP A 430 11.19 7.27 21.81
N ASP A 431 12.28 7.91 21.40
CA ASP A 431 13.64 7.57 21.81
C ASP A 431 14.19 8.78 22.59
N GLU A 432 13.89 8.89 23.89
CA GLU A 432 14.79 9.56 24.84
C GLU A 432 14.77 8.79 26.16
N ASP A 433 15.85 8.03 26.36
CA ASP A 433 16.22 7.42 27.63
C ASP A 433 16.57 8.50 28.66
N ASP A 434 16.12 8.20 29.87
CA ASP A 434 16.45 8.75 31.18
C ASP A 434 17.98 8.81 31.40
N ASP A 435 18.56 10.00 31.63
CA ASP A 435 19.83 10.13 32.37
C ASP A 435 20.16 11.59 32.78
N ASN A 436 20.14 11.77 34.11
CA ASN A 436 20.98 12.63 34.96
C ASN A 436 20.67 14.12 35.26
N GLU A 437 20.37 14.28 36.55
CA GLU A 437 20.56 15.36 37.51
C GLU A 437 21.68 16.42 37.29
N HIS A 438 21.36 17.63 37.78
CA HIS A 438 22.21 18.69 38.34
C HIS A 438 23.23 19.44 37.46
N GLU A 439 22.93 20.71 37.13
CA GLU A 439 23.71 21.90 37.57
C GLU A 439 23.02 23.21 37.13
N GLU A 440 22.57 24.03 38.09
CA GLU A 440 22.43 25.47 37.87
C GLU A 440 23.83 26.12 37.93
N VAL A 441 24.07 27.16 37.10
CA VAL A 441 24.61 28.50 37.49
C VAL A 441 25.28 29.23 36.30
N LEU A 442 24.63 30.33 35.89
CA LEU A 442 25.15 31.63 35.40
C LEU A 442 25.65 31.87 33.96
N LYS A 443 24.91 32.82 33.33
CA LYS A 443 25.33 34.08 32.69
C LYS A 443 25.27 34.19 31.15
N ASN A 444 24.16 34.80 30.72
CA ASN A 444 24.03 35.94 29.81
C ASN A 444 25.21 36.26 28.87
N GLY A 445 24.91 36.25 27.57
CA GLY A 445 25.48 37.18 26.60
C GLY A 445 25.94 36.58 25.29
N SER A 446 25.02 36.18 24.39
CA SER A 446 25.21 36.19 22.92
C SER A 446 23.99 35.64 22.18
N GLU A 447 22.83 36.30 22.24
CA GLU A 447 21.59 35.80 21.58
C GLU A 447 21.53 36.06 20.06
N GLU A 448 22.39 36.90 19.47
CA GLU A 448 22.35 37.17 18.02
C GLU A 448 23.24 36.25 17.17
N VAL A 449 24.18 35.51 17.77
CA VAL A 449 25.11 34.63 17.03
C VAL A 449 24.64 33.17 17.03
N GLY A 450 23.83 32.78 18.03
CA GLY A 450 23.24 31.45 18.14
C GLY A 450 22.21 31.13 17.05
N PHE A 451 21.29 32.07 16.79
CA PHE A 451 20.23 31.91 15.78
C PHE A 451 20.78 31.69 14.36
N ARG A 452 21.89 32.35 14.03
CA ARG A 452 22.52 32.22 12.71
C ARG A 452 23.28 30.90 12.55
N LEU A 453 23.83 30.36 13.64
CA LEU A 453 24.50 29.06 13.66
C LEU A 453 23.51 27.90 13.69
N GLU A 454 22.36 28.03 14.34
CA GLU A 454 21.29 27.03 14.34
C GLU A 454 20.55 26.98 13.00
N ALA A 455 20.29 28.13 12.36
CA ALA A 455 19.76 28.18 11.01
C ALA A 455 20.72 27.53 9.99
N LEU A 456 22.02 27.80 10.09
CA LEU A 456 23.05 27.14 9.25
C LEU A 456 23.22 25.65 9.58
N LYS A 457 23.06 25.23 10.85
CA LYS A 457 23.06 23.80 11.23
C LYS A 457 21.80 23.09 10.75
N MET A 458 20.64 23.75 10.71
CA MET A 458 19.42 23.21 10.09
C MET A 458 19.54 23.13 8.56
N GLU A 459 20.10 24.15 7.90
CA GLU A 459 20.41 24.11 6.46
C GLU A 459 21.36 22.96 6.13
N TRP A 460 22.43 22.75 6.91
CA TRP A 460 23.38 21.66 6.69
C TRP A 460 22.84 20.29 7.09
N SER A 461 22.05 20.18 8.16
CA SER A 461 21.38 18.92 8.56
C SER A 461 20.37 18.46 7.51
N ASN A 462 19.60 19.38 6.93
CA ASN A 462 18.59 19.07 5.91
C ASN A 462 19.20 18.80 4.52
N VAL A 463 20.27 19.50 4.13
CA VAL A 463 21.03 19.19 2.91
C VAL A 463 21.73 17.82 3.02
N THR A 464 22.19 17.44 4.21
CA THR A 464 22.81 16.13 4.45
C THR A 464 21.76 15.01 4.48
N LYS A 465 20.55 15.26 4.99
CA LYS A 465 19.41 14.34 4.89
C LYS A 465 18.95 14.14 3.44
N CYS A 466 18.87 15.19 2.61
CA CYS A 466 18.61 15.04 1.17
C CYS A 466 19.72 14.27 0.43
N ALA A 467 20.99 14.47 0.80
CA ALA A 467 22.12 13.72 0.21
C ALA A 467 22.16 12.24 0.66
N GLN A 468 21.80 11.96 1.91
CA GLN A 468 21.66 10.59 2.43
C GLN A 468 20.42 9.89 1.88
N LEU A 469 19.29 10.60 1.69
CA LEU A 469 18.15 10.10 0.93
C LEU A 469 18.54 9.81 -0.52
N ASN A 470 19.32 10.67 -1.18
CA ASN A 470 19.81 10.39 -2.53
C ASN A 470 20.64 9.10 -2.59
N LEU A 471 21.49 8.82 -1.61
CA LEU A 471 22.31 7.60 -1.53
C LEU A 471 21.49 6.34 -1.19
N VAL A 472 20.49 6.45 -0.32
CA VAL A 472 19.58 5.34 0.02
C VAL A 472 18.63 5.06 -1.15
N TYR A 473 18.03 6.09 -1.76
CA TYR A 473 17.14 5.93 -2.91
C TYR A 473 17.89 5.40 -4.15
N THR A 474 19.08 5.92 -4.49
CA THR A 474 19.84 5.39 -5.64
C THR A 474 20.31 3.94 -5.44
N ARG A 475 20.70 3.53 -4.22
CA ARG A 475 21.10 2.13 -3.96
C ARG A 475 19.93 1.17 -3.84
N TYR A 476 18.85 1.55 -3.18
CA TYR A 476 17.74 0.62 -2.90
C TYR A 476 16.73 0.55 -4.04
N ILE A 477 16.44 1.66 -4.74
CA ILE A 477 15.58 1.61 -5.92
C ILE A 477 16.24 0.78 -7.03
N GLY A 478 17.55 0.87 -7.23
CA GLY A 478 18.25 0.02 -8.21
C GLY A 478 18.15 -1.49 -7.90
N ILE A 479 18.15 -1.88 -6.62
CA ILE A 479 17.96 -3.28 -6.20
C ILE A 479 16.50 -3.71 -6.39
N PHE A 480 15.55 -2.80 -6.15
CA PHE A 480 14.13 -3.08 -6.20
C PHE A 480 13.56 -3.08 -7.62
N VAL A 481 13.96 -2.13 -8.46
CA VAL A 481 13.71 -2.14 -9.91
C VAL A 481 14.27 -3.41 -10.53
N LYS A 482 15.44 -3.87 -10.08
CA LYS A 482 15.98 -5.19 -10.45
C LYS A 482 15.15 -6.36 -9.91
N ALA A 483 14.55 -6.27 -8.73
CA ALA A 483 13.66 -7.33 -8.21
C ALA A 483 12.29 -7.36 -8.93
N LEU A 484 11.80 -6.20 -9.39
CA LEU A 484 10.55 -6.05 -10.14
C LEU A 484 10.67 -6.44 -11.62
N LEU A 485 11.75 -6.05 -12.27
CA LEU A 485 11.95 -6.18 -13.72
C LEU A 485 13.07 -7.16 -14.10
N GLY A 486 14.04 -7.38 -13.21
CA GLY A 486 15.25 -8.16 -13.45
C GLY A 486 15.22 -9.59 -12.89
N PHE A 487 14.33 -10.43 -13.43
CA PHE A 487 14.54 -11.89 -13.47
C PHE A 487 14.51 -12.44 -14.90
N ALA A 488 14.81 -11.61 -15.90
CA ALA A 488 15.24 -12.08 -17.21
C ALA A 488 16.78 -12.28 -17.20
N GLN A 489 17.19 -13.49 -17.57
CA GLN A 489 18.57 -13.98 -17.78
C GLN A 489 19.33 -14.50 -16.54
N ASN A 490 19.02 -15.74 -16.14
CA ASN A 490 20.08 -16.72 -15.88
C ASN A 490 19.54 -18.16 -16.03
N PRO A 491 19.99 -18.94 -17.04
CA PRO A 491 19.77 -20.37 -17.02
C PRO A 491 20.73 -21.00 -15.99
N MET A 492 20.19 -21.76 -15.05
CA MET A 492 20.90 -22.72 -14.18
C MET A 492 22.24 -22.28 -13.56
N LYS A 493 22.21 -21.91 -12.28
CA LYS A 493 23.22 -22.37 -11.33
C LYS A 493 22.54 -23.00 -10.12
N ARG A 494 22.44 -24.33 -10.14
CA ARG A 494 22.29 -25.13 -8.92
C ARG A 494 23.44 -24.74 -7.99
N VAL A 495 23.12 -24.16 -6.84
CA VAL A 495 24.07 -24.09 -5.74
C VAL A 495 24.21 -25.51 -5.20
N CYS A 496 25.21 -26.24 -5.72
CA CYS A 496 25.77 -27.37 -5.01
C CYS A 496 26.40 -26.81 -3.72
N CYS A 497 25.79 -27.11 -2.57
CA CYS A 497 26.44 -26.93 -1.28
C CYS A 497 27.72 -27.77 -1.25
N GLY A 498 28.87 -27.11 -1.41
CA GLY A 498 30.17 -27.66 -1.09
C GLY A 498 30.29 -27.75 0.43
N PHE A 499 30.24 -28.96 0.97
CA PHE A 499 30.74 -29.24 2.30
C PHE A 499 32.26 -29.12 2.27
N THR A 500 32.77 -28.06 2.87
CA THR A 500 34.19 -27.86 3.15
C THR A 500 34.67 -28.92 4.14
N HIS A 501 35.66 -29.69 3.67
CA HIS A 501 36.53 -30.53 4.48
C HIS A 501 37.06 -29.77 5.71
N VAL A 502 36.81 -30.32 6.90
CA VAL A 502 37.58 -30.02 8.11
C VAL A 502 38.37 -31.27 8.47
N SER A 503 39.68 -31.14 8.43
CA SER A 503 40.69 -32.14 8.77
C SER A 503 41.04 -32.12 10.26
N ASN A 504 41.13 -33.31 10.89
CA ASN A 504 42.10 -33.70 11.96
C ASN A 504 41.76 -35.12 12.50
N PRO A 505 42.67 -35.82 13.24
CA PRO A 505 43.86 -36.59 12.81
C PRO A 505 43.72 -38.11 13.19
N PRO A 506 44.73 -38.99 13.00
CA PRO A 506 44.53 -40.44 12.98
C PRO A 506 44.75 -41.12 14.36
N GLY A 507 43.98 -42.17 14.65
CA GLY A 507 44.30 -43.09 15.76
C GLY A 507 43.20 -44.07 16.16
N HIS A 508 43.55 -45.36 16.10
CA HIS A 508 43.02 -46.52 16.85
C HIS A 508 41.77 -47.30 16.38
N ARG A 509 42.10 -48.45 15.75
CA ARG A 509 41.72 -49.86 16.04
C ARG A 509 40.25 -50.27 16.20
N GLU A 510 39.90 -51.26 15.37
CA GLU A 510 39.18 -52.52 15.67
C GLU A 510 37.84 -52.45 16.43
N THR A 511 36.75 -52.84 15.78
CA THR A 511 36.15 -54.18 15.99
C THR A 511 35.01 -54.47 15.02
N GLN A 512 34.88 -55.76 14.75
CA GLN A 512 33.97 -56.45 13.84
C GLN A 512 32.50 -56.28 14.26
N TYR A 513 31.56 -56.36 13.32
CA TYR A 513 30.47 -57.34 13.35
C TYR A 513 29.86 -57.49 11.96
N ASN A 514 30.12 -58.66 11.36
CA ASN A 514 29.39 -59.22 10.22
C ASN A 514 27.98 -59.62 10.67
N VAL A 515 26.95 -59.27 9.89
CA VAL A 515 25.80 -60.14 9.64
C VAL A 515 25.35 -59.97 8.17
N LEU A 516 25.74 -60.97 7.38
CA LEU A 516 25.14 -61.49 6.15
C LEU A 516 23.59 -61.62 6.33
N GLU A 517 22.68 -61.54 5.38
CA GLU A 517 22.67 -62.03 4.00
C GLU A 517 21.25 -61.72 3.45
N LYS A 518 21.16 -61.50 2.12
CA LYS A 518 20.08 -61.94 1.19
C LYS A 518 18.61 -61.54 1.51
N GLN A 519 17.79 -61.09 0.57
CA GLN A 519 17.56 -61.65 -0.76
C GLN A 519 16.64 -60.72 -1.58
N ASN A 520 16.85 -60.74 -2.89
CA ASN A 520 16.03 -60.12 -3.94
C ASN A 520 14.66 -60.80 -4.10
N GLU A 521 13.76 -60.06 -4.76
CA GLU A 521 12.64 -60.49 -5.64
C GLU A 521 11.33 -61.00 -4.99
N GLN A 522 10.32 -60.13 -5.02
CA GLN A 522 9.09 -60.32 -5.81
C GLN A 522 8.48 -58.97 -6.22
#